data_AF-A0AAW5N139-F1
#
_entry.id   AF-A0AAW5N139-F1
#
_cell.length_a   1.000
_cell.length_b   1.000
_cell.length_c   1.000
_cell.angle_alpha   90.00
_cell.angle_beta   90.00
_cell.angle_gamma   90.00
#
_symmetry.space_group_name_H-M   'P 1'
#
loop_
_entity.id
_entity.type
_entity.pdbx_description
1 polymer ?
#
loop_
_entity_poly.entity_id
_entity_poly.type
_entity_poly.pdbx_seq_one_letter_code
_entity_poly.pdbx_strand_id
1 'polypeptide(L)' 'MLLAIDVGNTQTVFGLFDGERLTEQFRVGTDRRRTGDELAVMLRAFVELDALDGIILSSVVPE' A
#
# COMPACT_ATOMS: atom_id res chain seq x y z
N MET A 1 -13.44 -1.66 2.46
CA MET A 1 -12.54 -1.58 1.30
C MET A 1 -11.30 -2.44 1.52
N LEU A 2 -10.67 -2.96 0.47
CA LEU A 2 -9.43 -3.76 0.55
C LEU A 2 -8.25 -2.95 0.04
N LEU A 3 -7.15 -2.89 0.80
CA LEU A 3 -5.88 -2.34 0.31
C LEU A 3 -4.98 -3.46 -0.21
N ALA A 4 -4.69 -3.45 -1.50
CA ALA A 4 -3.70 -4.33 -2.12
C ALA A 4 -2.36 -3.60 -2.25
N ILE A 5 -1.29 -4.26 -1.80
CA ILE A 5 0.07 -3.72 -1.83
C ILE A 5 0.95 -4.69 -2.60
N ASP A 6 1.66 -4.18 -3.61
CA ASP A 6 2.64 -4.95 -4.38
C ASP A 6 4.01 -4.27 -4.28
N VAL A 7 4.93 -4.89 -3.56
CA VAL A 7 6.27 -4.38 -3.28
C VAL A 7 7.27 -5.01 -4.26
N GLY A 8 7.66 -4.23 -5.27
CA GLY A 8 8.72 -4.57 -6.21
C GLY A 8 10.07 -3.99 -5.80
N ASN A 9 11.14 -4.41 -6.50
CA ASN A 9 12.49 -3.90 -6.24
C ASN A 9 12.62 -2.37 -6.38
N THR A 10 11.91 -1.79 -7.35
CA THR A 10 12.03 -0.36 -7.67
C THR A 10 10.84 0.46 -7.19
N GLN A 11 9.64 -0.14 -7.19
CA GLN A 11 8.40 0.56 -6.92
C GLN A 11 7.51 -0.29 -6.03
N THR A 12 6.84 0.36 -5.09
CA THR A 12 5.71 -0.20 -4.34
C THR A 12 4.42 0.40 -4.88
N VAL A 13 3.47 -0.46 -5.21
CA VAL A 13 2.16 -0.10 -5.75
C VAL A 13 1.11 -0.33 -4.68
N PHE A 14 0.24 0.66 -4.50
CA PHE A 14 -0.91 0.57 -3.62
C PHE A 14 -2.18 0.68 -4.47
N GLY A 15 -3.14 -0.20 -4.25
CA GLY A 15 -4.44 -0.19 -4.90
C GLY A 15 -5.56 -0.35 -3.89
N LEU A 16 -6.56 0.54 -3.93
CA LEU A 16 -7.74 0.47 -3.09
C LEU A 16 -8.89 -0.17 -3.87
N PHE A 17 -9.47 -1.22 -3.31
CA PHE A 17 -10.58 -1.95 -3.92
C PHE A 17 -11.87 -1.78 -3.11
N ASP A 18 -12.95 -1.53 -3.84
CA ASP A 18 -14.33 -1.55 -3.38
C ASP A 18 -15.05 -2.68 -4.11
N GLY A 19 -15.12 -3.84 -3.45
CA GLY A 19 -15.48 -5.11 -4.09
C GLY A 19 -14.48 -5.47 -5.19
N GLU A 20 -14.95 -5.58 -6.43
CA GLU A 20 -14.12 -5.90 -7.61
C GLU A 20 -13.55 -4.65 -8.30
N ARG A 21 -13.91 -3.45 -7.85
CA ARG A 21 -13.53 -2.19 -8.50
C ARG A 21 -12.29 -1.58 -7.85
N LEU A 22 -11.26 -1.34 -8.66
CA LEU A 22 -10.11 -0.50 -8.27
C LEU A 22 -10.54 0.98 -8.27
N THR A 23 -10.56 1.60 -7.10
CA THR A 23 -11.00 2.99 -6.92
C THR A 23 -9.85 3.99 -6.97
N GLU A 24 -8.72 3.64 -6.38
CA GLU A 24 -7.52 4.46 -6.27
C GLU A 24 -6.29 3.60 -6.54
N GLN A 25 -5.27 4.18 -7.20
CA GLN A 25 -3.98 3.54 -7.37
C GLN A 25 -2.86 4.57 -7.32
N PHE A 26 -1.86 4.34 -6.47
CA PHE A 26 -0.67 5.17 -6.39
C PHE A 26 0.59 4.34 -6.25
N ARG A 27 1.72 4.98 -6.58
CA ARG A 27 3.04 4.34 -6.62
C ARG A 27 4.05 5.20 -5.89
N VAL A 28 4.98 4.53 -5.24
CA VAL A 28 6.15 5.14 -4.61
C VAL A 28 7.40 4.34 -4.95
N GLY A 29 8.56 4.99 -4.92
CA GLY A 29 9.82 4.25 -4.90
C GLY A 29 9.88 3.31 -3.69
N THR A 30 10.31 2.07 -3.92
CA THR A 30 10.58 1.14 -2.82
C THR A 30 11.81 1.61 -2.06
N ASP A 31 11.65 1.91 -0.77
CA ASP A 31 12.75 2.24 0.12
C ASP A 31 12.73 1.30 1.32
N ARG A 32 13.68 0.36 1.34
CA ARG A 32 13.89 -0.65 2.40
C ARG A 32 14.21 -0.05 3.77
N ARG A 33 14.54 1.24 3.83
CA ARG A 33 14.89 1.93 5.07
C ARG A 33 13.67 2.57 5.72
N ARG A 34 12.51 2.59 5.06
CA ARG A 34 11.29 3.14 5.63
C ARG A 34 10.81 2.27 6.79
N THR A 35 10.57 2.93 7.90
CA THR A 35 9.95 2.36 9.08
C THR A 35 8.44 2.17 8.89
N GLY A 36 7.83 1.34 9.73
CA GLY A 36 6.38 1.17 9.74
C GLY A 36 5.61 2.48 9.99
N ASP A 37 6.13 3.35 10.85
CA ASP A 37 5.52 4.66 11.13
C ASP A 37 5.57 5.60 9.93
N GLU A 38 6.69 5.64 9.21
CA GLU A 38 6.81 6.41 7.97
C GLU A 38 5.83 5.89 6.91
N LEU A 39 5.69 4.57 6.77
CA LEU A 39 4.70 3.96 5.88
C LEU A 39 3.27 4.33 6.29
N ALA A 40 2.96 4.30 7.58
CA ALA A 40 1.64 4.66 8.09
C ALA A 40 1.30 6.14 7.82
N VAL A 41 2.23 7.06 8.07
CA VAL A 41 2.07 8.49 7.74
C VAL A 41 1.82 8.68 6.25
N MET A 42 2.59 7.98 5.42
CA MET A 42 2.47 8.08 3.98
C MET A 42 1.13 7.51 3.47
N LEU A 43 0.68 6.37 4.01
CA LEU A 43 -0.61 5.77 3.66
C LEU A 43 -1.79 6.65 4.10
N ARG A 44 -1.72 7.28 5.28
CA ARG A 44 -2.77 8.21 5.76
C ARG A 44 -2.97 9.42 4.84
N ALA A 45 -1.98 9.76 4.02
CA ALA A 45 -2.13 10.85 3.03
C ALA A 45 -3.01 10.46 1.83
N PHE A 46 -3.20 9.17 1.57
CA PHE A 46 -3.92 8.66 0.39
C PHE A 46 -5.12 7.78 0.73
N VAL A 47 -5.16 7.21 1.93
CA VAL A 47 -6.15 6.22 2.34
C VAL A 47 -6.64 6.52 3.76
N GLU A 48 -7.95 6.53 3.93
CA GLU A 48 -8.58 6.53 5.25
C GLU A 48 -8.44 5.13 5.87
N LEU A 49 -7.39 4.95 6.67
CA LEU A 49 -7.01 3.64 7.21
C LEU A 49 -8.12 2.96 8.02
N ASP A 50 -8.94 3.75 8.73
CA ASP A 50 -10.02 3.23 9.57
C ASP A 50 -11.21 2.67 8.77
N ALA A 51 -11.24 2.91 7.45
CA ALA A 51 -12.27 2.41 6.53
C ALA A 51 -11.82 1.15 5.75
N LEU A 52 -10.63 0.61 6.05
CA LEU A 52 -10.13 -0.63 5.46
C LEU A 52 -10.68 -1.85 6.20
N ASP A 53 -11.25 -2.80 5.46
CA ASP A 53 -11.69 -4.08 6.00
C ASP A 53 -10.54 -5.11 6.05
N GLY A 54 -9.48 -4.86 5.28
CA GLY A 54 -8.35 -5.76 5.18
C GLY A 54 -7.23 -5.24 4.28
N ILE A 55 -6.09 -5.90 4.40
CA ILE A 55 -4.87 -5.63 3.63
C ILE A 55 -4.34 -6.95 3.07
N ILE A 56 -3.92 -6.93 1.80
CA ILE A 56 -3.18 -8.02 1.18
C ILE A 56 -1.84 -7.50 0.64
N LEU A 57 -0.77 -8.26 0.86
CA LEU A 57 0.59 -7.88 0.49
C LEU A 57 1.23 -8.97 -0.37
N SER A 58 1.74 -8.55 -1.53
CA SER A 58 2.70 -9.28 -2.35
C SER A 58 4.05 -8.58 -2.24
N SER A 59 5.12 -9.31 -1.96
CA SER A 59 6.46 -8.73 -1.90
C SER A 59 7.51 -9.67 -2.46
N VAL A 60 8.41 -9.11 -3.27
CA VAL A 60 9.68 -9.74 -3.66
C VAL A 60 10.89 -9.12 -2.92
N VAL A 61 10.61 -8.25 -1.94
CA VAL A 61 11.60 -7.54 -1.12
C VAL A 61 11.43 -7.98 0.35
N PRO A 62 12.39 -8.75 0.90
CA PRO A 62 12.25 -9.34 2.24
C PRO A 62 12.68 -8.42 3.39
N GLU A 63 13.47 -7.38 3.12
CA GLU A 63 13.93 -6.40 4.12
C GLU A 63 12.83 -5.39 4.48
#